data_AF-A0A640KCW5-F1
#
_entry.id   AF-A0A640KCW5-F1
#
_cell.length_a   1.000
_cell.length_b   1.000
_cell.length_c   1.000
_cell.angle_alpha   90.00
_cell.angle_beta   90.00
_cell.angle_gamma   90.00
#
_symmetry.space_group_name_H-M   'P 1'
#
loop_
_entity.id
_entity.type
_entity.pdbx_description
1 polymer ?
#
loop_
_entity_poly.entity_id
_entity_poly.type
_entity_poly.pdbx_seq_one_letter_code
_entity_poly.pdbx_strand_id
1 'polypeptide(L)'
;MWQRIRLLQSLASRKGETSASSSFPSAAVLSPPVPSAAAADSERSFVRNLIPMRVYSAGPPSVYLRHAFLNQDRLIHRFLGALEAVPLPSLPRMLLAEGFQRMLEGDVPQRELRALFEDAEVECRKMLLHMDVNKGGHRRYQDPSADPHDRDAWHAVKHDPLRRLLAHELRAACSHYARLMAVSSTPYVSAAVIVRTIIASDVRTDNLLVKMTLAFERHPRNLETGERIGEAMPLVVEELMKELLLLERDAFGSLRFDPRGDNHHLVHSLKLADMTKTPQSFSIILDPVMRKYGNYCVECEEVHRGRWKQYKVHCGPEDHRIDPALPLFESVVATDPITGGPLNMLVHYDEPICLRHKQSTREDKGNFGHTEVFELAIDAPNRTFWERYFLDR
;
A
#
# COMPACT_ATOMS: atom_id res chain seq x y z
N MET A 1 13.09 -11.58 -22.96
CA MET A 1 13.29 -11.10 -21.56
C MET A 1 12.51 -11.96 -20.57
N TRP A 2 11.17 -12.03 -20.58
CA TRP A 2 10.37 -12.95 -19.73
C TRP A 2 10.81 -14.43 -19.77
N GLN A 3 11.28 -14.94 -20.90
CA GLN A 3 11.90 -16.27 -20.98
C GLN A 3 13.21 -16.40 -20.18
N ARG A 4 14.01 -15.33 -20.10
CA ARG A 4 15.23 -15.25 -19.27
C ARG A 4 14.87 -15.16 -17.78
N ILE A 5 13.75 -14.49 -17.46
CA ILE A 5 13.15 -14.43 -16.11
C ILE A 5 12.72 -15.84 -15.64
N ARG A 6 11.99 -16.57 -16.50
CA ARG A 6 11.57 -17.96 -16.24
C ARG A 6 12.76 -18.92 -16.11
N LEU A 7 13.84 -18.69 -16.87
CA LEU A 7 15.07 -19.47 -16.77
C LEU A 7 15.78 -19.28 -15.42
N LEU A 8 15.85 -18.05 -14.89
CA LEU A 8 16.43 -17.79 -13.57
C LEU A 8 15.57 -18.35 -12.42
N GLN A 9 14.24 -18.28 -12.55
CA GLN A 9 13.30 -18.94 -11.63
C GLN A 9 13.54 -20.45 -11.56
N SER A 10 13.87 -21.10 -12.68
CA SER A 10 14.20 -22.53 -12.71
C SER A 10 15.56 -22.89 -12.09
N LEU A 11 16.51 -21.94 -12.09
CA LEU A 11 17.85 -22.12 -11.54
C LEU A 11 17.88 -21.99 -10.01
N ALA A 12 17.03 -21.11 -9.44
CA ALA A 12 16.84 -21.02 -7.98
C ALA A 12 16.16 -22.28 -7.41
N SER A 13 15.13 -22.81 -8.10
CA SER A 13 14.40 -24.01 -7.69
C SER A 13 15.25 -25.29 -7.59
N ARG A 14 16.40 -25.36 -8.29
CA ARG A 14 17.28 -26.54 -8.28
C ARG A 14 18.21 -26.63 -7.06
N LYS A 15 18.31 -25.58 -6.24
CA LYS A 15 19.11 -25.60 -5.01
C LYS A 15 18.36 -26.12 -3.77
N GLY A 16 17.05 -26.40 -3.88
CA GLY A 16 16.20 -26.77 -2.74
C GLY A 16 15.89 -28.26 -2.55
N GLU A 17 16.32 -29.15 -3.44
CA GLU A 17 15.98 -30.58 -3.35
C GLU A 17 17.10 -31.41 -2.71
N THR A 18 17.26 -31.32 -1.39
CA THR A 18 17.76 -32.47 -0.60
C THR A 18 17.18 -32.51 0.80
N SER A 19 16.55 -33.66 1.07
CA SER A 19 16.21 -34.30 2.35
C SER A 19 14.74 -34.23 2.79
N ALA A 20 14.09 -35.38 2.65
CA ALA A 20 12.79 -35.73 3.20
C ALA A 20 12.98 -36.89 4.20
N SER A 21 12.29 -36.84 5.35
CA SER A 21 11.91 -38.04 6.12
C SER A 21 10.73 -37.77 7.09
N SER A 22 9.58 -38.39 6.76
CA SER A 22 8.58 -39.14 7.58
C SER A 22 8.25 -38.73 9.04
N SER A 23 7.04 -38.21 9.34
CA SER A 23 5.79 -38.89 9.84
C SER A 23 5.77 -39.24 11.35
N PHE A 24 4.80 -38.86 12.23
CA PHE A 24 3.37 -39.24 12.34
C PHE A 24 2.68 -38.49 13.55
N PRO A 25 1.37 -38.66 13.92
CA PRO A 25 0.43 -37.55 14.21
C PRO A 25 -0.21 -37.54 15.62
N SER A 26 -1.23 -36.66 15.80
CA SER A 26 -2.26 -36.55 16.89
C SER A 26 -2.03 -35.37 17.85
N ALA A 27 -3.00 -34.55 18.30
CA ALA A 27 -4.46 -34.63 18.35
C ALA A 27 -5.11 -33.23 18.25
N ALA A 28 -6.39 -33.21 17.88
CA ALA A 28 -7.22 -32.04 17.64
C ALA A 28 -7.60 -31.27 18.91
N VAL A 29 -7.56 -29.93 18.84
CA VAL A 29 -8.30 -29.01 19.73
C VAL A 29 -9.03 -27.99 18.86
N LEU A 30 -10.35 -27.94 19.06
CA LEU A 30 -11.32 -27.11 18.34
C LEU A 30 -10.98 -25.62 18.48
N SER A 31 -10.67 -24.98 17.36
CA SER A 31 -10.57 -23.52 17.22
C SER A 31 -11.80 -23.00 16.45
N PRO A 32 -12.27 -21.77 16.73
CA PRO A 32 -13.47 -21.21 16.09
C PRO A 32 -13.29 -21.10 14.56
N PRO A 33 -14.40 -21.04 13.79
CA PRO A 33 -14.36 -21.21 12.35
C PRO A 33 -13.51 -20.10 11.71
N VAL A 34 -12.41 -20.52 11.09
CA VAL A 34 -11.70 -19.74 10.08
C VAL A 34 -12.72 -19.37 9.01
N PRO A 35 -12.90 -18.09 8.65
CA PRO A 35 -13.79 -17.74 7.56
C PRO A 35 -13.36 -18.47 6.30
N SER A 36 -14.28 -19.27 5.76
CA SER A 36 -14.05 -20.18 4.65
C SER A 36 -13.56 -19.44 3.41
N ALA A 37 -12.54 -20.03 2.77
CA ALA A 37 -11.89 -19.64 1.51
C ALA A 37 -12.80 -19.72 0.26
N ALA A 38 -14.01 -19.17 0.31
CA ALA A 38 -15.02 -19.25 -0.76
C ALA A 38 -15.41 -17.88 -1.34
N ALA A 39 -14.50 -16.91 -1.27
CA ALA A 39 -14.38 -15.73 -2.12
C ALA A 39 -13.19 -14.93 -1.56
N ALA A 40 -11.96 -15.35 -1.85
CA ALA A 40 -10.83 -14.46 -1.68
C ALA A 40 -11.03 -13.33 -2.69
N ASP A 41 -11.64 -12.22 -2.25
CA ASP A 41 -11.70 -10.98 -3.00
C ASP A 41 -10.28 -10.72 -3.52
N SER A 42 -10.06 -10.86 -4.84
CA SER A 42 -8.71 -10.76 -5.39
C SER A 42 -8.21 -9.33 -5.19
N GLU A 43 -7.41 -9.12 -4.15
CA GLU A 43 -6.75 -7.84 -3.89
C GLU A 43 -5.92 -7.47 -5.13
N ARG A 44 -6.12 -6.26 -5.65
CA ARG A 44 -5.38 -5.77 -6.83
C ARG A 44 -4.17 -4.96 -6.43
N SER A 45 -4.25 -4.26 -5.29
CA SER A 45 -3.12 -3.60 -4.64
C SER A 45 -1.96 -4.57 -4.56
N PHE A 46 -0.81 -4.12 -5.08
CA PHE A 46 0.35 -4.97 -5.29
C PHE A 46 1.65 -4.27 -4.90
N VAL A 47 1.60 -3.02 -4.45
CA VAL A 47 2.76 -2.30 -3.94
C VAL A 47 3.47 -3.08 -2.82
N ARG A 48 2.71 -3.79 -1.98
CA ARG A 48 3.26 -4.67 -0.92
C ARG A 48 3.98 -5.91 -1.47
N ASN A 49 3.62 -6.37 -2.67
CA ASN A 49 4.39 -7.42 -3.36
C ASN A 49 5.66 -6.86 -4.02
N LEU A 50 5.65 -5.57 -4.39
CA LEU A 50 6.81 -4.89 -4.95
C LEU A 50 7.76 -4.34 -3.89
N ILE A 51 7.31 -4.04 -2.68
CA ILE A 51 8.15 -3.62 -1.55
C ILE A 51 7.87 -4.60 -0.40
N PRO A 52 8.37 -5.85 -0.50
CA PRO A 52 7.94 -6.94 0.36
C PRO A 52 8.55 -6.95 1.76
N MET A 53 9.62 -6.19 1.96
CA MET A 53 10.43 -6.28 3.17
C MET A 53 11.17 -4.98 3.41
N ARG A 54 11.73 -4.90 4.62
CA ARG A 54 12.59 -3.80 5.02
C ARG A 54 13.86 -4.30 5.65
N VAL A 55 15.01 -3.73 5.26
CA VAL A 55 16.31 -4.23 5.68
C VAL A 55 17.10 -3.18 6.43
N TYR A 56 17.24 -3.31 7.74
CA TYR A 56 18.11 -2.45 8.53
C TYR A 56 19.54 -2.98 8.47
N SER A 57 20.44 -2.24 7.82
CA SER A 57 21.84 -2.63 7.71
C SER A 57 22.76 -1.44 7.43
N ALA A 58 24.02 -1.58 7.82
CA ALA A 58 25.08 -0.61 7.57
C ALA A 58 25.84 -0.97 6.29
N GLY A 59 25.38 -0.52 5.13
CA GLY A 59 26.04 -0.80 3.86
C GLY A 59 25.26 -0.33 2.65
N PRO A 60 25.78 -0.56 1.43
CA PRO A 60 25.09 -0.19 0.20
C PRO A 60 23.75 -0.96 0.05
N PRO A 61 22.64 -0.25 -0.20
CA PRO A 61 21.32 -0.86 -0.40
C PRO A 61 21.22 -2.00 -1.40
N SER A 62 21.90 -1.85 -2.54
CA SER A 62 21.99 -2.89 -3.56
C SER A 62 22.52 -4.22 -3.01
N VAL A 63 23.47 -4.18 -2.08
CA VAL A 63 24.12 -5.35 -1.49
C VAL A 63 23.18 -6.05 -0.50
N TYR A 64 22.69 -5.33 0.51
CA TYR A 64 21.87 -5.97 1.54
C TYR A 64 20.51 -6.44 1.00
N LEU A 65 19.92 -5.73 0.02
CA LEU A 65 18.66 -6.16 -0.59
C LEU A 65 18.87 -7.43 -1.39
N ARG A 66 19.94 -7.49 -2.19
CA ARG A 66 20.31 -8.69 -2.92
C ARG A 66 20.43 -9.88 -1.98
N HIS A 67 21.17 -9.74 -0.88
CA HIS A 67 21.33 -10.83 0.08
C HIS A 67 20.00 -11.25 0.72
N ALA A 68 19.15 -10.29 1.12
CA ALA A 68 17.84 -10.60 1.70
C ALA A 68 16.91 -11.30 0.70
N PHE A 69 16.86 -10.87 -0.57
CA PHE A 69 16.06 -11.51 -1.61
C PHE A 69 16.56 -12.92 -1.95
N LEU A 70 17.89 -13.12 -2.06
CA LEU A 70 18.47 -14.44 -2.33
C LEU A 70 18.35 -15.41 -1.16
N ASN A 71 18.17 -14.90 0.07
CA ASN A 71 17.87 -15.74 1.23
C ASN A 71 16.42 -16.24 1.25
N GLN A 72 15.51 -15.49 0.62
CA GLN A 72 14.07 -15.78 0.57
C GLN A 72 13.55 -15.78 -0.88
N ASP A 73 13.81 -16.86 -1.62
CA ASP A 73 13.42 -17.01 -3.04
C ASP A 73 11.92 -16.73 -3.31
N ARG A 74 11.05 -16.99 -2.33
CA ARG A 74 9.61 -16.69 -2.41
C ARG A 74 9.32 -15.22 -2.73
N LEU A 75 10.15 -14.31 -2.21
CA LEU A 75 10.04 -12.88 -2.45
C LEU A 75 10.31 -12.53 -3.91
N ILE A 76 11.28 -13.21 -4.54
CA ILE A 76 11.61 -13.02 -5.95
C ILE A 76 10.43 -13.45 -6.82
N HIS A 77 9.83 -14.61 -6.53
CA HIS A 77 8.66 -15.09 -7.25
C HIS A 77 7.45 -14.18 -7.09
N ARG A 78 7.21 -13.67 -5.88
CA ARG A 78 6.13 -12.72 -5.60
C ARG A 78 6.33 -11.41 -6.36
N PHE A 79 7.51 -10.81 -6.28
CA PHE A 79 7.83 -9.55 -6.94
C PHE A 79 7.66 -9.66 -8.47
N LEU A 80 8.32 -10.65 -9.08
CA LEU A 80 8.29 -10.82 -10.54
C LEU A 80 6.92 -11.30 -11.03
N GLY A 81 6.26 -12.17 -10.27
CA GLY A 81 4.91 -12.63 -10.58
C GLY A 81 3.89 -11.50 -10.53
N ALA A 82 4.00 -10.60 -9.55
CA ALA A 82 3.16 -9.41 -9.48
C ALA A 82 3.37 -8.49 -10.70
N LEU A 83 4.62 -8.26 -11.12
CA LEU A 83 4.91 -7.49 -12.33
C LEU A 83 4.47 -8.16 -13.63
N GLU A 84 4.48 -9.49 -13.71
CA GLU A 84 4.02 -10.23 -14.89
C GLU A 84 2.49 -10.14 -15.02
N ALA A 85 1.78 -10.38 -13.92
CA ALA A 85 0.33 -10.46 -13.89
C ALA A 85 -0.36 -9.08 -13.88
N VAL A 86 0.31 -8.03 -13.40
CA VAL A 86 -0.31 -6.71 -13.30
C VAL A 86 -0.63 -6.16 -14.70
N PRO A 87 -1.88 -5.77 -14.95
CA PRO A 87 -2.33 -5.45 -16.30
C PRO A 87 -2.08 -3.95 -16.60
N LEU A 88 -0.80 -3.59 -16.64
CA LEU A 88 -0.29 -2.26 -16.97
C LEU A 88 0.60 -2.35 -18.23
N PRO A 89 0.90 -1.21 -18.88
CA PRO A 89 1.90 -1.16 -19.93
C PRO A 89 3.22 -1.85 -19.55
N SER A 90 3.81 -2.51 -20.53
CA SER A 90 4.97 -3.39 -20.37
C SER A 90 6.26 -2.63 -20.05
N LEU A 91 6.51 -1.50 -20.71
CA LEU A 91 7.77 -0.76 -20.57
C LEU A 91 8.16 -0.41 -19.12
N PRO A 92 7.33 0.30 -18.31
CA PRO A 92 7.71 0.62 -16.94
C PRO A 92 7.89 -0.62 -16.07
N ARG A 93 7.10 -1.68 -16.30
CA ARG A 93 7.23 -2.95 -15.57
C ARG A 93 8.53 -3.67 -15.91
N MET A 94 8.89 -3.68 -17.19
CA MET A 94 10.12 -4.32 -17.68
C MET A 94 11.36 -3.60 -17.16
N LEU A 95 11.37 -2.27 -17.13
CA LEU A 95 12.48 -1.49 -16.57
C LEU A 95 12.66 -1.76 -15.06
N LEU A 96 11.55 -1.79 -14.30
CA LEU A 96 11.60 -2.15 -12.88
C LEU A 96 12.10 -3.59 -12.68
N ALA A 97 11.61 -4.55 -13.47
CA ALA A 97 12.05 -5.94 -13.42
C ALA A 97 13.53 -6.10 -13.81
N GLU A 98 14.01 -5.33 -14.79
CA GLU A 98 15.42 -5.32 -15.21
C GLU A 98 16.33 -4.76 -14.11
N GLY A 99 15.97 -3.63 -13.51
CA GLY A 99 16.70 -3.07 -12.37
C GLY A 99 16.78 -4.05 -11.20
N PHE A 100 15.67 -4.72 -10.91
CA PHE A 100 15.61 -5.78 -9.91
C PHE A 100 16.50 -6.98 -10.25
N GLN A 101 16.50 -7.44 -11.50
CA GLN A 101 17.34 -8.56 -11.93
C GLN A 101 18.83 -8.25 -11.86
N ARG A 102 19.24 -7.08 -12.35
CA ARG A 102 20.64 -6.64 -12.28
C ARG A 102 21.11 -6.48 -10.84
N MET A 103 20.22 -6.07 -9.94
CA MET A 103 20.49 -6.06 -8.49
C MET A 103 20.72 -7.48 -7.97
N LEU A 104 19.95 -8.48 -8.40
CA LEU A 104 20.14 -9.88 -7.99
C LEU A 104 21.42 -10.49 -8.57
N GLU A 105 21.77 -10.18 -9.82
CA GLU A 105 23.03 -10.61 -10.43
C GLU A 105 24.23 -10.14 -9.60
N GLY A 106 24.23 -8.85 -9.21
CA GLY A 106 25.23 -8.26 -8.30
C GLY A 106 26.45 -7.66 -8.99
N ASP A 107 26.49 -7.69 -10.32
CA ASP A 107 27.62 -7.19 -11.13
C ASP A 107 27.50 -5.70 -11.49
N VAL A 108 26.37 -5.08 -11.16
CA VAL A 108 26.02 -3.72 -11.59
C VAL A 108 26.17 -2.72 -10.44
N PRO A 109 26.89 -1.60 -10.63
CA PRO A 109 27.01 -0.56 -9.61
C PRO A 109 25.65 0.01 -9.18
N GLN A 110 25.50 0.34 -7.90
CA GLN A 110 24.26 0.91 -7.35
C GLN A 110 23.76 2.15 -8.10
N ARG A 111 24.68 3.00 -8.60
CA ARG A 111 24.32 4.18 -9.39
C ARG A 111 23.58 3.81 -10.68
N GLU A 112 23.98 2.74 -11.34
CA GLU A 112 23.33 2.26 -12.57
C GLU A 112 21.99 1.59 -12.27
N LEU A 113 21.91 0.82 -11.17
CA LEU A 113 20.64 0.28 -10.68
C LEU A 113 19.64 1.41 -10.39
N ARG A 114 20.11 2.47 -9.72
CA ARG A 114 19.31 3.67 -9.46
C ARG A 114 18.78 4.29 -10.76
N ALA A 115 19.63 4.44 -11.77
CA ALA A 115 19.23 5.02 -13.06
C ALA A 115 18.10 4.21 -13.71
N LEU A 116 18.15 2.87 -13.66
CA LEU A 116 17.07 2.02 -14.19
C LEU A 116 15.74 2.21 -13.45
N PHE A 117 15.78 2.36 -12.12
CA PHE A 117 14.57 2.65 -11.35
C PHE A 117 14.04 4.06 -11.59
N GLU A 118 14.93 5.05 -11.81
CA GLU A 118 14.56 6.41 -12.21
C GLU A 118 13.94 6.43 -13.62
N ASP A 119 14.49 5.69 -14.57
CA ASP A 119 13.91 5.53 -15.92
C ASP A 119 12.52 4.87 -15.85
N ALA A 120 12.36 3.83 -15.02
CA ALA A 120 11.07 3.19 -14.79
C ALA A 120 10.04 4.17 -14.18
N GLU A 121 10.47 5.02 -13.24
CA GLU A 121 9.63 6.09 -12.66
C GLU A 121 9.20 7.11 -13.71
N VAL A 122 10.14 7.55 -14.55
CA VAL A 122 9.88 8.48 -15.65
C VAL A 122 8.86 7.91 -16.63
N GLU A 123 8.98 6.63 -17.00
CA GLU A 123 8.00 5.97 -17.87
C GLU A 123 6.64 5.82 -17.19
N CYS A 124 6.58 5.53 -15.88
CA CYS A 124 5.33 5.56 -15.13
C CYS A 124 4.70 6.95 -15.15
N ARG A 125 5.51 8.01 -15.02
CA ARG A 125 5.03 9.39 -15.05
C ARG A 125 4.53 9.79 -16.44
N LYS A 126 5.22 9.42 -17.51
CA LYS A 126 4.75 9.59 -18.89
C LYS A 126 3.43 8.85 -19.11
N MET A 127 3.29 7.66 -18.54
CA MET A 127 2.06 6.90 -18.52
C MET A 127 0.92 7.64 -17.82
N LEU A 128 1.18 8.11 -16.60
CA LEU A 128 0.18 8.81 -15.82
C LEU A 128 -0.23 10.16 -16.46
N LEU A 129 0.69 10.86 -17.09
CA LEU A 129 0.44 12.16 -17.74
C LEU A 129 0.03 12.02 -19.22
N HIS A 130 0.00 10.80 -19.76
CA HIS A 130 -0.24 10.53 -21.18
C HIS A 130 0.69 11.28 -22.14
N MET A 131 1.95 11.44 -21.73
CA MET A 131 2.99 12.25 -22.40
C MET A 131 3.91 11.46 -23.35
N ASP A 132 3.63 10.19 -23.63
CA ASP A 132 4.53 9.39 -24.47
C ASP A 132 4.38 9.77 -25.95
N VAL A 133 5.35 10.52 -26.47
CA VAL A 133 5.43 11.03 -27.84
C VAL A 133 6.65 10.39 -28.52
N ASN A 134 6.43 9.75 -29.67
CA ASN A 134 7.46 9.15 -30.50
C ASN A 134 8.32 10.23 -31.19
N LYS A 135 9.42 9.81 -31.82
CA LYS A 135 10.34 10.73 -32.54
C LYS A 135 9.65 11.53 -33.66
N GLY A 136 8.49 11.09 -34.14
CA GLY A 136 7.67 11.77 -35.15
C GLY A 136 6.58 12.68 -34.56
N GLY A 137 6.54 12.92 -33.25
CA GLY A 137 5.52 13.77 -32.64
C GLY A 137 4.16 13.10 -32.39
N HIS A 138 4.02 11.81 -32.73
CA HIS A 138 2.79 11.04 -32.51
C HIS A 138 2.85 10.28 -31.18
N ARG A 139 1.71 10.11 -30.52
CA ARG A 139 1.69 9.37 -29.26
C ARG A 139 1.93 7.88 -29.53
N ARG A 140 2.90 7.26 -28.85
CA ARG A 140 3.30 5.86 -29.13
C ARG A 140 2.16 4.86 -29.05
N TYR A 141 1.23 5.04 -28.11
CA TYR A 141 0.07 4.16 -27.93
C TYR A 141 -1.06 4.40 -28.96
N GLN A 142 -0.98 5.48 -29.74
CA GLN A 142 -1.85 5.73 -30.91
C GLN A 142 -1.24 5.21 -32.20
N ASP A 143 0.00 4.73 -32.17
CA ASP A 143 0.66 4.15 -33.33
C ASP A 143 -0.03 2.82 -33.70
N PRO A 144 -0.55 2.67 -34.93
CA PRO A 144 -1.16 1.42 -35.40
C PRO A 144 -0.20 0.22 -35.35
N SER A 145 1.12 0.47 -35.33
CA SER A 145 2.15 -0.56 -35.32
C SER A 145 2.57 -1.05 -33.93
N ALA A 146 2.12 -0.39 -32.85
CA ALA A 146 2.40 -0.82 -31.48
C ALA A 146 1.55 -2.04 -31.09
N ASP A 147 2.06 -2.85 -30.16
CA ASP A 147 1.39 -4.04 -29.62
C ASP A 147 -0.05 -3.69 -29.15
N PRO A 148 -1.10 -4.31 -29.72
CA PRO A 148 -2.48 -4.04 -29.34
C PRO A 148 -2.74 -4.16 -27.84
N HIS A 149 -2.14 -5.15 -27.17
CA HIS A 149 -2.32 -5.36 -25.74
C HIS A 149 -1.72 -4.23 -24.90
N ASP A 150 -0.54 -3.74 -25.29
CA ASP A 150 0.10 -2.62 -24.60
C ASP A 150 -0.72 -1.34 -24.81
N ARG A 151 -1.20 -1.10 -26.04
CA ARG A 151 -2.08 0.03 -26.37
C ARG A 151 -3.37 0.00 -25.54
N ASP A 152 -4.01 -1.14 -25.41
CA ASP A 152 -5.21 -1.31 -24.59
C ASP A 152 -4.92 -1.02 -23.11
N ALA A 153 -3.78 -1.48 -22.59
CA ALA A 153 -3.36 -1.18 -21.23
C ALA A 153 -3.13 0.33 -21.01
N TRP A 154 -2.51 1.01 -21.97
CA TRP A 154 -2.34 2.48 -21.96
C TRP A 154 -3.68 3.22 -21.96
N HIS A 155 -4.62 2.76 -22.79
CA HIS A 155 -5.98 3.31 -22.82
C HIS A 155 -6.73 3.06 -21.51
N ALA A 156 -6.58 1.87 -20.92
CA ALA A 156 -7.22 1.53 -19.65
C ALA A 156 -6.75 2.44 -18.51
N VAL A 157 -5.45 2.75 -18.41
CA VAL A 157 -4.92 3.67 -17.38
C VAL A 157 -5.57 5.06 -17.43
N LYS A 158 -6.08 5.49 -18.59
CA LYS A 158 -6.76 6.79 -18.73
C LYS A 158 -8.18 6.81 -18.18
N HIS A 159 -8.87 5.68 -18.22
CA HIS A 159 -10.33 5.61 -18.07
C HIS A 159 -10.79 4.69 -16.93
N ASP A 160 -10.02 3.66 -16.60
CA ASP A 160 -10.30 2.74 -15.51
C ASP A 160 -9.59 3.22 -14.23
N PRO A 161 -10.34 3.63 -13.18
CA PRO A 161 -9.74 4.12 -11.94
C PRO A 161 -8.90 3.05 -11.23
N LEU A 162 -9.20 1.76 -11.39
CA LEU A 162 -8.42 0.68 -10.77
C LEU A 162 -7.07 0.55 -11.47
N ARG A 163 -7.03 0.60 -12.81
CA ARG A 163 -5.74 0.64 -13.55
C ARG A 163 -4.95 1.90 -13.28
N ARG A 164 -5.67 3.02 -13.09
CA ARG A 164 -5.07 4.30 -12.72
C ARG A 164 -4.40 4.23 -11.35
N LEU A 165 -5.02 3.59 -10.36
CA LEU A 165 -4.44 3.37 -9.04
C LEU A 165 -3.21 2.47 -9.11
N LEU A 166 -3.29 1.33 -9.82
CA LEU A 166 -2.16 0.42 -10.00
C LEU A 166 -0.94 1.11 -10.66
N ALA A 167 -1.20 2.05 -11.59
CA ALA A 167 -0.14 2.85 -12.21
C ALA A 167 0.57 3.78 -11.21
N HIS A 168 -0.15 4.34 -10.23
CA HIS A 168 0.44 5.11 -9.13
C HIS A 168 1.23 4.21 -8.16
N GLU A 169 0.73 3.02 -7.86
CA GLU A 169 1.46 2.03 -7.04
C GLU A 169 2.78 1.60 -7.69
N LEU A 170 2.77 1.31 -9.00
CA LEU A 170 3.98 0.98 -9.75
C LEU A 170 4.98 2.15 -9.68
N ARG A 171 4.50 3.39 -9.87
CA ARG A 171 5.34 4.57 -9.74
C ARG A 171 5.92 4.72 -8.33
N ALA A 172 5.13 4.44 -7.30
CA ALA A 172 5.58 4.47 -5.92
C ALA A 172 6.69 3.45 -5.67
N ALA A 173 6.56 2.22 -6.20
CA ALA A 173 7.60 1.20 -6.12
C ALA A 173 8.89 1.61 -6.86
N CYS A 174 8.79 2.09 -8.11
CA CYS A 174 9.95 2.59 -8.85
C CYS A 174 10.67 3.71 -8.09
N SER A 175 9.89 4.68 -7.59
CA SER A 175 10.42 5.81 -6.82
C SER A 175 11.07 5.35 -5.51
N HIS A 176 10.47 4.38 -4.82
CA HIS A 176 11.00 3.81 -3.59
C HIS A 176 12.38 3.23 -3.83
N TYR A 177 12.54 2.34 -4.81
CA TYR A 177 13.84 1.75 -5.13
C TYR A 177 14.86 2.78 -5.63
N ALA A 178 14.45 3.74 -6.47
CA ALA A 178 15.33 4.81 -6.91
C ALA A 178 15.89 5.63 -5.73
N ARG A 179 15.04 6.00 -4.76
CA ARG A 179 15.45 6.74 -3.56
C ARG A 179 16.25 5.88 -2.60
N LEU A 180 15.91 4.61 -2.48
CA LEU A 180 16.63 3.66 -1.65
C LEU A 180 18.07 3.50 -2.15
N MET A 181 18.28 3.48 -3.47
CA MET A 181 19.62 3.40 -4.08
C MET A 181 20.39 4.74 -4.09
N ALA A 182 19.86 5.80 -3.48
CA ALA A 182 20.57 7.08 -3.40
C ALA A 182 21.77 7.03 -2.43
N VAL A 183 22.77 7.88 -2.68
CA VAL A 183 23.90 8.06 -1.76
C VAL A 183 23.43 8.92 -0.58
N SER A 184 22.98 8.25 0.48
CA SER A 184 22.47 8.86 1.71
C SER A 184 22.84 8.00 2.92
N SER A 185 22.97 8.61 4.09
CA SER A 185 23.13 7.88 5.36
C SER A 185 21.83 7.23 5.84
N THR A 186 20.67 7.71 5.36
CA THR A 186 19.33 7.22 5.76
C THR A 186 18.41 7.02 4.54
N PRO A 187 18.80 6.19 3.56
CA PRO A 187 18.08 6.07 2.29
C PRO A 187 16.62 5.59 2.46
N TYR A 188 16.35 4.78 3.49
CA TYR A 188 15.00 4.34 3.86
C TYR A 188 14.05 5.48 4.21
N VAL A 189 14.53 6.53 4.88
CA VAL A 189 13.69 7.67 5.24
C VAL A 189 13.24 8.37 3.96
N SER A 190 14.16 8.60 3.03
CA SER A 190 13.85 9.22 1.73
C SER A 190 12.93 8.34 0.88
N ALA A 191 13.14 7.01 0.89
CA ALA A 191 12.32 6.05 0.16
C ALA A 191 10.88 5.94 0.73
N ALA A 192 10.72 5.97 2.06
CA ALA A 192 9.42 6.02 2.71
C ALA A 192 8.71 7.36 2.45
N VAL A 193 9.45 8.49 2.53
CA VAL A 193 8.90 9.82 2.28
C VAL A 193 8.35 9.93 0.86
N ILE A 194 9.05 9.40 -0.17
CA ILE A 194 8.55 9.52 -1.54
C ILE A 194 7.26 8.72 -1.76
N VAL A 195 7.13 7.52 -1.18
CA VAL A 195 5.89 6.73 -1.26
C VAL A 195 4.74 7.48 -0.61
N ARG A 196 4.96 8.02 0.61
CA ARG A 196 3.98 8.88 1.28
C ARG A 196 3.59 10.07 0.41
N THR A 197 4.56 10.76 -0.18
CA THR A 197 4.31 11.93 -1.02
C THR A 197 3.48 11.56 -2.25
N ILE A 198 3.78 10.45 -2.92
CA ILE A 198 2.99 10.01 -4.09
C ILE A 198 1.55 9.72 -3.68
N ILE A 199 1.32 9.02 -2.58
CA ILE A 199 -0.03 8.76 -2.06
C ILE A 199 -0.73 10.08 -1.69
N ALA A 200 -0.07 10.95 -0.92
CA ALA A 200 -0.67 12.16 -0.37
C ALA A 200 -0.82 13.32 -1.37
N SER A 201 0.04 13.41 -2.38
CA SER A 201 0.00 14.44 -3.41
C SER A 201 -0.66 13.90 -4.67
N ASP A 202 -0.12 12.84 -5.25
CA ASP A 202 -0.43 12.50 -6.64
C ASP A 202 -1.69 11.66 -6.75
N VAL A 203 -1.87 10.66 -5.88
CA VAL A 203 -3.11 9.87 -5.84
C VAL A 203 -4.28 10.73 -5.35
N ARG A 204 -4.07 11.57 -4.32
CA ARG A 204 -5.12 12.46 -3.77
C ARG A 204 -5.54 13.60 -4.70
N THR A 205 -4.70 14.01 -5.64
CA THR A 205 -5.03 15.08 -6.59
C THR A 205 -5.36 14.53 -7.98
N ASP A 206 -5.33 13.21 -8.17
CA ASP A 206 -5.71 12.60 -9.43
C ASP A 206 -7.21 12.78 -9.70
N ASN A 207 -7.53 13.53 -10.76
CA ASN A 207 -8.90 13.91 -11.09
C ASN A 207 -9.86 12.72 -11.25
N LEU A 208 -9.39 11.57 -11.74
CA LEU A 208 -10.24 10.40 -11.93
C LEU A 208 -10.54 9.75 -10.58
N LEU A 209 -9.51 9.55 -9.75
CA LEU A 209 -9.64 8.93 -8.44
C LEU A 209 -10.47 9.80 -7.50
N VAL A 210 -10.22 11.10 -7.47
CA VAL A 210 -10.99 12.07 -6.66
C VAL A 210 -12.48 12.04 -7.02
N LYS A 211 -12.84 11.97 -8.30
CA LYS A 211 -14.25 11.87 -8.71
C LYS A 211 -14.93 10.61 -8.16
N MET A 212 -14.22 9.49 -8.12
CA MET A 212 -14.74 8.25 -7.57
C MET A 212 -14.87 8.32 -6.04
N THR A 213 -13.88 8.88 -5.34
CA THR A 213 -13.96 9.11 -3.89
C THR A 213 -15.13 10.02 -3.52
N LEU A 214 -15.35 11.10 -4.29
CA LEU A 214 -16.50 12.00 -4.08
C LEU A 214 -17.84 11.30 -4.40
N ALA A 215 -17.86 10.40 -5.38
CA ALA A 215 -19.05 9.60 -5.67
C ALA A 215 -19.38 8.64 -4.52
N PHE A 216 -18.35 8.04 -3.90
CA PHE A 216 -18.51 7.25 -2.68
C PHE A 216 -19.02 8.09 -1.52
N GLU A 217 -18.43 9.27 -1.28
CA GLU A 217 -18.80 10.18 -0.20
C GLU A 217 -20.27 10.60 -0.27
N ARG A 218 -20.72 11.01 -1.46
CA ARG A 218 -22.08 11.52 -1.70
C ARG A 218 -23.17 10.45 -1.69
N HIS A 219 -22.80 9.18 -1.65
CA HIS A 219 -23.78 8.10 -1.69
C HIS A 219 -24.66 8.12 -0.42
N PRO A 220 -26.00 8.08 -0.54
CA PRO A 220 -26.88 8.16 0.62
C PRO A 220 -26.67 7.00 1.60
N ARG A 221 -26.64 7.32 2.90
CA ARG A 221 -26.45 6.34 3.99
C ARG A 221 -27.36 6.64 5.17
N ASN A 222 -27.69 5.59 5.92
CA ASN A 222 -28.30 5.72 7.23
C ASN A 222 -27.26 6.29 8.21
N LEU A 223 -27.62 7.34 8.94
CA LEU A 223 -26.69 8.05 9.82
C LEU A 223 -26.26 7.24 11.05
N GLU A 224 -27.10 6.29 11.48
CA GLU A 224 -26.84 5.46 12.65
C GLU A 224 -26.10 4.18 12.30
N THR A 225 -26.45 3.53 11.18
CA THR A 225 -25.90 2.22 10.82
C THR A 225 -24.80 2.29 9.76
N GLY A 226 -24.72 3.37 8.98
CA GLY A 226 -23.84 3.47 7.81
C GLY A 226 -24.30 2.66 6.60
N GLU A 227 -25.44 1.98 6.69
CA GLU A 227 -25.99 1.18 5.58
C GLU A 227 -26.40 2.10 4.43
N ARG A 228 -26.09 1.66 3.21
CA ARG A 228 -26.37 2.40 1.98
C ARG A 228 -27.87 2.41 1.70
N ILE A 229 -28.40 3.57 1.30
CA ILE A 229 -29.83 3.77 1.03
C ILE A 229 -30.03 4.00 -0.46
N GLY A 230 -31.02 3.32 -1.04
CA GLY A 230 -31.46 3.53 -2.42
C GLY A 230 -30.78 2.58 -3.42
N GLU A 231 -30.36 3.12 -4.56
CA GLU A 231 -29.70 2.34 -5.61
C GLU A 231 -28.37 1.78 -5.14
N ALA A 232 -28.00 0.60 -5.67
CA ALA A 232 -26.72 0.00 -5.35
C ALA A 232 -25.56 0.88 -5.83
N MET A 233 -24.51 0.99 -5.01
CA MET A 233 -23.30 1.70 -5.39
C MET A 233 -22.65 1.06 -6.63
N PRO A 234 -22.14 1.85 -7.58
CA PRO A 234 -21.41 1.29 -8.71
C PRO A 234 -20.22 0.45 -8.24
N LEU A 235 -20.11 -0.79 -8.72
CA LEU A 235 -19.06 -1.73 -8.31
C LEU A 235 -17.64 -1.17 -8.46
N VAL A 236 -17.41 -0.36 -9.50
CA VAL A 236 -16.10 0.28 -9.73
C VAL A 236 -15.71 1.26 -8.63
N VAL A 237 -16.68 1.96 -8.04
CA VAL A 237 -16.46 2.87 -6.92
C VAL A 237 -16.15 2.05 -5.68
N GLU A 238 -16.93 1.00 -5.43
CA GLU A 238 -16.75 0.12 -4.29
C GLU A 238 -15.38 -0.57 -4.27
N GLU A 239 -15.01 -1.19 -5.40
CA GLU A 239 -13.70 -1.83 -5.57
C GLU A 239 -12.57 -0.81 -5.45
N LEU A 240 -12.72 0.40 -6.00
CA LEU A 240 -11.68 1.42 -5.84
C LEU A 240 -11.48 1.78 -4.37
N MET A 241 -12.55 1.98 -3.61
CA MET A 241 -12.45 2.31 -2.19
C MET A 241 -11.76 1.21 -1.40
N LYS A 242 -12.10 -0.06 -1.68
CA LYS A 242 -11.39 -1.22 -1.14
C LYS A 242 -9.89 -1.15 -1.45
N GLU A 243 -9.51 -0.98 -2.72
CA GLU A 243 -8.09 -0.98 -3.12
C GLU A 243 -7.32 0.23 -2.54
N LEU A 244 -7.95 1.41 -2.41
CA LEU A 244 -7.36 2.57 -1.74
C LEU A 244 -7.12 2.31 -0.24
N LEU A 245 -8.06 1.65 0.44
CA LEU A 245 -7.88 1.25 1.84
C LEU A 245 -6.74 0.25 2.02
N LEU A 246 -6.64 -0.74 1.12
CA LEU A 246 -5.55 -1.72 1.12
C LEU A 246 -4.20 -1.03 0.87
N LEU A 247 -4.12 -0.09 -0.08
CA LEU A 247 -2.92 0.70 -0.35
C LEU A 247 -2.51 1.51 0.89
N GLU A 248 -3.43 2.25 1.52
CA GLU A 248 -3.10 3.02 2.73
C GLU A 248 -2.70 2.10 3.90
N ARG A 249 -3.32 0.93 4.02
CA ARG A 249 -2.98 -0.08 5.02
C ARG A 249 -1.56 -0.61 4.81
N ASP A 250 -1.21 -0.99 3.59
CA ASP A 250 0.13 -1.49 3.27
C ASP A 250 1.21 -0.40 3.39
N ALA A 251 0.86 0.82 3.01
CA ALA A 251 1.78 1.95 3.05
C ALA A 251 2.04 2.43 4.49
N PHE A 252 1.03 2.55 5.34
CA PHE A 252 1.15 3.24 6.63
C PHE A 252 0.87 2.36 7.85
N GLY A 253 0.11 1.27 7.70
CA GLY A 253 -0.23 0.38 8.79
C GLY A 253 -0.87 1.07 9.99
N SER A 254 -0.29 0.89 11.17
CA SER A 254 -0.74 1.54 12.42
C SER A 254 -0.55 3.06 12.43
N LEU A 255 0.19 3.61 11.46
CA LEU A 255 0.48 5.04 11.35
C LEU A 255 -0.53 5.80 10.47
N ARG A 256 -1.59 5.15 9.99
CA ARG A 256 -2.62 5.80 9.16
C ARG A 256 -3.21 7.06 9.80
N PHE A 257 -3.35 7.06 11.12
CA PHE A 257 -3.87 8.19 11.88
C PHE A 257 -2.78 9.10 12.47
N ASP A 258 -1.52 8.98 12.05
CA ASP A 258 -0.42 9.72 12.67
C ASP A 258 -0.61 11.24 12.56
N PRO A 259 -0.71 11.99 13.69
CA PRO A 259 -1.07 13.41 13.75
C PRO A 259 -0.12 14.37 13.00
N ARG A 260 0.98 13.84 12.47
CA ARG A 260 2.12 14.60 11.91
C ARG A 260 2.34 14.37 10.42
N GLY A 261 1.60 13.47 9.79
CA GLY A 261 1.54 13.36 8.33
C GLY A 261 0.29 14.10 7.84
N ASP A 262 0.43 15.04 6.91
CA ASP A 262 -0.49 16.10 6.38
C ASP A 262 -2.00 15.78 6.14
N ASN A 263 -2.61 14.86 6.88
CA ASN A 263 -3.58 15.08 7.97
C ASN A 263 -4.67 13.98 8.03
N HIS A 264 -4.14 12.76 8.27
CA HIS A 264 -4.70 11.54 8.92
C HIS A 264 -5.67 10.69 8.09
N HIS A 265 -5.09 9.66 7.48
CA HIS A 265 -5.60 8.85 6.37
C HIS A 265 -6.71 7.87 6.77
N LEU A 266 -7.83 7.96 6.05
CA LEU A 266 -8.92 7.00 6.00
C LEU A 266 -9.57 7.03 4.59
N VAL A 267 -8.75 6.98 3.54
CA VAL A 267 -8.99 7.19 2.10
C VAL A 267 -8.91 8.64 1.61
N HIS A 268 -7.81 8.96 0.92
CA HIS A 268 -7.63 10.01 -0.10
C HIS A 268 -8.64 11.18 -0.14
N SER A 269 -8.66 11.96 0.96
CA SER A 269 -9.46 13.20 1.17
C SER A 269 -10.73 13.06 2.01
N LEU A 270 -11.18 11.84 2.34
CA LEU A 270 -12.05 11.58 3.48
C LEU A 270 -11.21 11.71 4.75
N LYS A 271 -10.88 12.94 5.13
CA LYS A 271 -10.06 13.19 6.32
C LYS A 271 -10.86 12.77 7.53
N LEU A 272 -10.21 12.11 8.49
CA LEU A 272 -10.81 11.87 9.80
C LEU A 272 -11.38 13.16 10.40
N ALA A 273 -10.64 14.27 10.30
CA ALA A 273 -11.07 15.58 10.78
C ALA A 273 -12.33 16.13 10.09
N ASP A 274 -12.68 15.67 8.88
CA ASP A 274 -13.94 16.02 8.22
C ASP A 274 -15.07 15.05 8.60
N MET A 275 -14.72 13.79 8.90
CA MET A 275 -15.64 12.76 9.38
C MET A 275 -16.13 12.99 10.82
N THR A 276 -15.33 13.69 11.64
CA THR A 276 -15.69 14.04 13.03
C THR A 276 -16.68 15.21 13.14
N LYS A 277 -17.01 15.89 12.04
CA LYS A 277 -17.78 17.14 12.06
C LYS A 277 -19.29 16.96 12.05
N THR A 278 -19.79 15.96 11.33
CA THR A 278 -21.24 15.79 11.14
C THR A 278 -21.64 14.32 11.20
N PRO A 279 -22.88 13.99 11.61
CA PRO A 279 -23.40 12.63 11.52
C PRO A 279 -23.34 12.05 10.10
N GLN A 280 -23.55 12.90 9.08
CA GLN A 280 -23.41 12.50 7.67
C GLN A 280 -21.99 12.04 7.35
N SER A 281 -20.99 12.85 7.71
CA SER A 281 -19.59 12.50 7.46
C SER A 281 -19.14 11.29 8.28
N PHE A 282 -19.66 11.13 9.51
CA PHE A 282 -19.36 9.99 10.36
C PHE A 282 -19.96 8.69 9.83
N SER A 283 -21.15 8.73 9.22
CA SER A 283 -21.80 7.55 8.63
C SER A 283 -20.94 6.83 7.57
N ILE A 284 -19.98 7.54 6.98
CA ILE A 284 -19.00 6.96 6.04
C ILE A 284 -18.05 5.99 6.76
N ILE A 285 -17.63 6.27 7.99
CA ILE A 285 -16.84 5.32 8.83
C ILE A 285 -17.66 4.06 9.11
N LEU A 286 -18.98 4.16 9.12
CA LEU A 286 -19.85 3.01 9.37
C LEU A 286 -20.15 2.20 8.11
N ASP A 287 -19.78 2.69 6.91
CA ASP A 287 -20.02 2.00 5.64
C ASP A 287 -19.42 0.57 5.65
N PRO A 288 -20.12 -0.44 5.12
CA PRO A 288 -19.64 -1.83 5.11
C PRO A 288 -18.23 -2.01 4.55
N VAL A 289 -17.86 -1.28 3.48
CA VAL A 289 -16.52 -1.38 2.89
C VAL A 289 -15.47 -0.76 3.79
N MET A 290 -15.79 0.38 4.40
CA MET A 290 -14.89 1.05 5.31
C MET A 290 -14.65 0.19 6.56
N ARG A 291 -15.68 -0.45 7.11
CA ARG A 291 -15.55 -1.37 8.24
C ARG A 291 -14.77 -2.64 7.89
N LYS A 292 -15.00 -3.21 6.70
CA LYS A 292 -14.36 -4.47 6.28
C LYS A 292 -12.88 -4.28 5.95
N TYR A 293 -12.51 -3.23 5.24
CA TYR A 293 -11.13 -3.05 4.72
C TYR A 293 -10.35 -1.93 5.39
N GLY A 294 -11.00 -1.08 6.18
CA GLY A 294 -10.33 0.06 6.82
C GLY A 294 -9.51 -0.28 8.04
N ASN A 295 -9.63 -1.48 8.62
CA ASN A 295 -8.91 -1.92 9.82
C ASN A 295 -8.76 -0.82 10.90
N TYR A 296 -9.89 -0.36 11.44
CA TYR A 296 -9.93 0.54 12.58
C TYR A 296 -11.02 0.08 13.54
N CYS A 297 -10.83 0.44 14.80
CA CYS A 297 -11.79 0.23 15.86
C CYS A 297 -12.50 1.55 16.15
N VAL A 298 -13.82 1.48 16.35
CA VAL A 298 -14.65 2.61 16.77
C VAL A 298 -15.30 2.24 18.10
N GLU A 299 -14.95 2.95 19.15
CA GLU A 299 -15.62 2.86 20.45
C GLU A 299 -16.60 4.03 20.59
N CYS A 300 -17.75 3.79 21.20
CA CYS A 300 -18.78 4.79 21.41
C CYS A 300 -19.23 4.79 22.88
N GLU A 301 -19.20 5.96 23.51
CA GLU A 301 -19.62 6.17 24.89
C GLU A 301 -20.62 7.33 24.96
N GLU A 302 -21.72 7.16 25.69
CA GLU A 302 -22.64 8.26 25.97
C GLU A 302 -22.05 9.19 27.02
N VAL A 303 -21.92 10.48 26.68
CA VAL A 303 -21.33 11.49 27.54
C VAL A 303 -22.29 12.65 27.78
N HIS A 304 -21.95 13.53 28.71
CA HIS A 304 -22.74 14.73 29.04
C HIS A 304 -24.22 14.43 29.34
N ARG A 305 -24.48 13.42 30.20
CA ARG A 305 -25.84 12.98 30.61
C ARG A 305 -26.67 12.41 29.45
N GLY A 306 -26.03 11.71 28.51
CA GLY A 306 -26.71 11.09 27.37
C GLY A 306 -27.18 12.10 26.33
N ARG A 307 -26.50 13.25 26.22
CA ARG A 307 -26.80 14.28 25.21
C ARG A 307 -25.86 14.21 24.01
N TRP A 308 -24.69 13.61 24.20
CA TRP A 308 -23.64 13.47 23.21
C TRP A 308 -23.12 12.04 23.20
N LYS A 309 -22.64 11.60 22.05
CA LYS A 309 -21.85 10.37 21.91
C LYS A 309 -20.41 10.76 21.64
N GLN A 310 -19.51 10.31 22.51
CA GLN A 310 -18.08 10.38 22.27
C GLN A 310 -17.66 9.15 21.47
N TYR A 311 -16.96 9.39 20.37
CA TYR A 311 -16.37 8.36 19.54
C TYR A 311 -14.86 8.38 19.68
N LYS A 312 -14.27 7.20 19.82
CA LYS A 312 -12.81 7.00 19.82
C LYS A 312 -12.46 6.09 18.64
N VAL A 313 -11.69 6.61 17.69
CA VAL A 313 -11.26 5.90 16.48
C VAL A 313 -9.76 5.66 16.54
N HIS A 314 -9.34 4.40 16.44
CA HIS A 314 -7.92 4.03 16.44
C HIS A 314 -7.66 2.86 15.48
N CYS A 315 -6.42 2.71 15.02
CA CYS A 315 -6.06 1.60 14.12
C CYS A 315 -6.26 0.27 14.84
N GLY A 316 -6.93 -0.68 14.18
CA GLY A 316 -7.03 -2.04 14.67
C GLY A 316 -5.68 -2.77 14.56
N PRO A 317 -5.50 -3.90 15.25
CA PRO A 317 -4.33 -4.74 15.07
C PRO A 317 -4.26 -5.23 13.62
N GLU A 318 -3.11 -5.05 12.97
CA GLU A 318 -2.89 -5.47 11.59
C GLU A 318 -1.73 -6.46 11.50
N ASP A 319 -1.90 -7.46 10.63
CA ASP A 319 -0.80 -8.32 10.22
C ASP A 319 -0.25 -7.87 8.86
N HIS A 320 0.92 -7.23 8.90
CA HIS A 320 1.62 -6.74 7.73
C HIS A 320 2.47 -7.82 7.04
N ARG A 321 2.40 -9.09 7.49
CA ARG A 321 3.10 -10.20 6.82
C ARG A 321 2.64 -10.36 5.39
N ILE A 322 3.56 -10.20 4.45
CA ILE A 322 3.28 -10.42 3.04
C ILE A 322 3.00 -11.89 2.70
N ASP A 323 3.62 -12.80 3.46
CA ASP A 323 3.59 -14.24 3.24
C ASP A 323 3.55 -14.94 4.62
N PRO A 324 2.51 -15.71 4.92
CA PRO A 324 2.38 -16.41 6.20
C PRO A 324 3.52 -17.39 6.50
N ALA A 325 4.23 -17.83 5.45
CA ALA A 325 5.29 -18.81 5.59
C ALA A 325 6.69 -18.18 5.74
N LEU A 326 6.78 -16.84 5.77
CA LEU A 326 7.98 -16.12 6.20
C LEU A 326 7.92 -15.82 7.71
N PRO A 327 9.07 -15.72 8.39
CA PRO A 327 9.12 -15.20 9.75
C PRO A 327 8.69 -13.72 9.77
N LEU A 328 8.41 -13.16 10.96
CA LEU A 328 8.17 -11.71 11.09
C LEU A 328 9.43 -10.92 10.74
N PHE A 329 10.57 -11.36 11.28
CA PHE A 329 11.88 -10.82 10.97
C PHE A 329 12.94 -11.91 11.02
N GLU A 330 14.08 -11.66 10.39
CA GLU A 330 15.27 -12.51 10.49
C GLU A 330 16.57 -11.71 10.47
N SER A 331 17.64 -12.30 11.00
CA SER A 331 18.99 -11.73 10.91
C SER A 331 19.74 -12.43 9.79
N VAL A 332 20.22 -11.65 8.81
CA VAL A 332 21.02 -12.14 7.69
C VAL A 332 22.43 -11.59 7.84
N VAL A 333 23.44 -12.45 7.65
CA VAL A 333 24.85 -12.05 7.66
C VAL A 333 25.40 -12.22 6.25
N ALA A 334 26.03 -11.17 5.73
CA ALA A 334 26.75 -11.19 4.46
C ALA A 334 28.17 -10.65 4.64
N THR A 335 28.96 -10.71 3.58
CA THR A 335 30.28 -10.06 3.51
C THR A 335 30.12 -8.72 2.82
N ASP A 336 30.58 -7.64 3.45
CA ASP A 336 30.61 -6.32 2.84
C ASP A 336 31.63 -6.31 1.68
N PRO A 337 31.21 -6.04 0.44
CA PRO A 337 32.11 -6.04 -0.70
C PRO A 337 33.14 -4.90 -0.66
N ILE A 338 32.92 -3.86 0.16
CA ILE A 338 33.84 -2.72 0.29
C ILE A 338 34.90 -3.02 1.34
N THR A 339 34.49 -3.43 2.55
CA THR A 339 35.41 -3.62 3.68
C THR A 339 35.91 -5.06 3.84
N GLY A 340 35.24 -6.04 3.20
CA GLY A 340 35.48 -7.47 3.41
C GLY A 340 35.02 -7.98 4.79
N GLY A 341 34.44 -7.12 5.63
CA GLY A 341 33.95 -7.45 6.96
C GLY A 341 32.52 -8.02 6.96
N PRO A 342 32.00 -8.46 8.12
CA PRO A 342 30.63 -8.93 8.23
C PRO A 342 29.63 -7.77 8.14
N LEU A 343 28.69 -7.89 7.21
CA LEU A 343 27.52 -7.04 7.08
C LEU A 343 26.34 -7.72 7.76
N ASN A 344 25.95 -7.23 8.93
CA ASN A 344 24.77 -7.71 9.65
C ASN A 344 23.53 -6.95 9.18
N MET A 345 22.47 -7.69 8.87
CA MET A 345 21.21 -7.17 8.36
C MET A 345 20.07 -7.69 9.23
N LEU A 346 19.16 -6.81 9.61
CA LEU A 346 17.88 -7.19 10.21
C LEU A 346 16.78 -6.97 9.16
N VAL A 347 16.14 -8.05 8.73
CA VAL A 347 15.10 -8.01 7.70
C VAL A 347 13.73 -8.19 8.34
N HIS A 348 12.82 -7.24 8.10
CA HIS A 348 11.43 -7.30 8.54
C HIS A 348 10.51 -7.56 7.36
N TYR A 349 9.57 -8.49 7.54
CA TYR A 349 8.55 -8.89 6.55
C TYR A 349 7.13 -8.47 6.98
N ASP A 350 7.03 -7.82 8.14
CA ASP A 350 5.80 -7.43 8.83
C ASP A 350 5.76 -5.93 9.16
N GLU A 351 6.59 -5.11 8.50
CA GLU A 351 6.57 -3.65 8.69
C GLU A 351 5.86 -2.94 7.54
N PRO A 352 5.14 -1.83 7.81
CA PRO A 352 4.60 -0.98 6.76
C PRO A 352 5.72 -0.26 5.99
N ILE A 353 5.42 0.14 4.75
CA ILE A 353 6.40 0.78 3.85
C ILE A 353 6.84 2.15 4.40
N CYS A 354 5.90 2.93 4.93
CA CYS A 354 6.13 4.28 5.42
C CYS A 354 6.37 4.29 6.92
N LEU A 355 7.48 4.90 7.31
CA LEU A 355 7.79 5.18 8.71
C LEU A 355 7.03 6.37 9.28
N ARG A 356 7.12 6.54 10.61
CA ARG A 356 6.78 7.81 11.26
C ARG A 356 7.83 8.87 10.92
N HIS A 357 7.40 10.07 10.51
CA HIS A 357 8.32 11.14 10.11
C HIS A 357 8.98 11.85 11.31
N LYS A 358 8.29 11.89 12.46
CA LYS A 358 8.76 12.47 13.73
C LYS A 358 8.22 11.63 14.88
N GLN A 359 9.10 11.12 15.74
CA GLN A 359 8.72 10.42 16.98
C GLN A 359 9.25 11.20 18.18
N SER A 360 8.42 11.40 19.20
CA SER A 360 8.92 11.77 20.51
C SER A 360 9.43 10.52 21.23
N THR A 361 10.39 10.69 22.13
CA THR A 361 10.90 9.60 22.98
C THR A 361 9.83 8.93 23.84
N ARG A 362 8.71 9.62 24.13
CA ARG A 362 7.55 9.04 24.83
C ARG A 362 6.71 8.13 23.95
N GLU A 363 6.50 8.51 22.69
CA GLU A 363 5.75 7.70 21.74
C GLU A 363 6.53 6.45 21.33
N ASP A 364 7.84 6.57 21.13
CA ASP A 364 8.72 5.46 20.78
C ASP A 364 8.77 4.41 21.91
N LYS A 365 8.88 4.86 23.16
CA LYS A 365 8.88 3.98 24.35
C LYS A 365 7.50 3.40 24.69
N GLY A 366 6.43 4.12 24.33
CA GLY A 366 5.07 3.74 24.67
C GLY A 366 4.35 2.94 23.58
N ASN A 367 4.91 2.87 22.38
CA ASN A 367 4.29 2.28 21.18
C ASN A 367 2.81 2.69 21.00
N PHE A 368 2.52 3.97 21.27
CA PHE A 368 1.15 4.48 21.20
C PHE A 368 0.78 4.79 19.75
N GLY A 369 -0.20 4.07 19.21
CA GLY A 369 -0.95 4.50 18.03
C GLY A 369 -1.77 5.75 18.34
N HIS A 370 -2.06 6.56 17.32
CA HIS A 370 -2.95 7.72 17.50
C HIS A 370 -4.40 7.26 17.63
N THR A 371 -5.10 7.80 18.63
CA THR A 371 -6.55 7.65 18.80
C THR A 371 -7.20 9.01 18.56
N GLU A 372 -8.06 9.08 17.56
CA GLU A 372 -8.88 10.25 17.30
C GLU A 372 -10.11 10.22 18.21
N VAL A 373 -10.37 11.29 18.96
CA VAL A 373 -11.50 11.41 19.88
C VAL A 373 -12.35 12.61 19.52
N PHE A 374 -13.65 12.40 19.33
CA PHE A 374 -14.58 13.47 18.98
C PHE A 374 -15.99 13.17 19.51
N GLU A 375 -16.86 14.17 19.52
CA GLU A 375 -18.20 14.09 20.09
C GLU A 375 -19.24 14.55 19.08
N LEU A 376 -20.30 13.76 18.89
CA LEU A 376 -21.46 14.13 18.09
C LEU A 376 -22.71 14.20 18.96
N ALA A 377 -23.54 15.19 18.69
CA ALA A 377 -24.78 15.36 19.43
C ALA A 377 -25.80 14.29 19.06
N ILE A 378 -26.61 13.88 20.04
CA ILE A 378 -27.70 12.93 19.83
C ILE A 378 -28.92 13.69 19.29
N ASP A 379 -29.62 13.09 18.34
CA ASP A 379 -30.88 13.65 17.84
C ASP A 379 -32.01 13.43 18.85
N ALA A 380 -32.18 14.41 19.75
CA ALA A 380 -33.18 14.37 20.81
C ALA A 380 -34.40 15.22 20.41
N PRO A 381 -35.63 14.67 20.45
CA PRO A 381 -36.84 15.44 20.13
C PRO A 381 -37.12 16.57 21.16
N ASN A 382 -36.59 16.43 22.38
CA ASN A 382 -36.79 17.37 23.49
C ASN A 382 -35.64 18.40 23.59
N ARG A 383 -35.11 18.88 22.45
CA ARG A 383 -34.06 19.91 22.41
C ARG A 383 -34.60 21.26 22.89
N THR A 384 -33.89 21.86 23.84
CA THR A 384 -34.04 23.25 24.27
C THR A 384 -33.65 24.22 23.16
N PHE A 385 -34.04 25.49 23.29
CA PHE A 385 -33.73 26.53 22.30
C PHE A 385 -32.22 26.65 22.00
N TRP A 386 -31.38 26.65 23.03
CA TRP A 386 -29.92 26.72 22.86
C TRP A 386 -29.35 25.47 22.19
N GLU A 387 -29.88 24.29 22.51
CA GLU A 387 -29.49 23.05 21.84
C GLU A 387 -29.82 23.09 20.34
N ARG A 388 -31.00 23.59 19.93
CA ARG A 388 -31.29 23.78 18.49
C ARG A 388 -30.34 24.78 17.83
N TYR A 389 -30.07 25.90 18.52
CA TYR A 389 -29.21 26.97 17.97
C TYR A 389 -27.75 26.52 17.72
N PHE A 390 -27.19 25.66 18.57
CA PHE A 390 -25.81 25.16 18.43
C PHE A 390 -25.69 23.83 17.67
N LEU A 391 -26.75 23.02 17.56
CA LEU A 391 -26.72 21.71 16.90
C LEU A 391 -27.21 21.73 15.45
N ASP A 392 -28.04 22.71 15.07
CA ASP A 392 -28.58 22.84 13.70
C ASP A 392 -27.72 23.77 12.80
N ARG A 393 -26.60 24.28 13.33
CA ARG A 393 -25.56 25.05 12.61
C ARG A 393 -24.26 24.28 12.58
#